data_AF-A0A3D0RUD6-F1
#
_entry.id   AF-A0A3D0RUD6-F1
#
_cell.length_a   1.000
_cell.length_b   1.000
_cell.length_c   1.000
_cell.angle_alpha   90.00
_cell.angle_beta   90.00
_cell.angle_gamma   90.00
#
_symmetry.space_group_name_H-M   'P 1'
#
loop_
_entity.id
_entity.type
_entity.pdbx_description
1 polymer ?
#
loop_
_entity_poly.entity_id
_entity_poly.type
_entity_poly.pdbx_seq_one_letter_code
_entity_poly.pdbx_strand_id
1 'polypeptide(L)'
;LLALAGEVSPLSGTVAIHGDARRRRLHQRARHGLGFITEERCVFMQLTGWQNLKLGRGRPELALELFPELEEHLDKKAGLLSGGQQQMLALG
;
A
#
# COMPACT_ATOMS: atom_id res chain seq x y z
N LEU A 1 3.29 3.22 14.54
CA LEU A 1 3.45 2.73 13.15
C LEU A 1 4.57 3.44 12.38
N LEU A 2 4.60 4.78 12.32
CA LEU A 2 5.63 5.53 11.57
C LEU A 2 7.09 5.19 11.96
N ALA A 3 7.37 4.98 13.24
CA ALA A 3 8.70 4.54 13.68
C ALA A 3 9.05 3.12 13.23
N LEU A 4 8.07 2.21 13.18
CA LEU A 4 8.24 0.85 12.65
C LEU A 4 8.51 0.89 11.14
N ALA A 5 7.73 1.69 10.43
CA ALA A 5 7.85 1.93 9.01
C ALA A 5 9.19 2.61 8.63
N GLY A 6 9.91 3.19 9.59
CA GLY A 6 11.18 3.88 9.35
C GLY A 6 11.01 5.29 8.78
N GLU A 7 9.83 5.88 8.97
CA GLU A 7 9.52 7.27 8.63
C GLU A 7 9.98 8.23 9.74
N VAL A 8 9.82 7.82 11.00
CA VAL A 8 10.24 8.59 12.17
C VAL A 8 11.30 7.82 12.96
N SER A 9 12.25 8.55 13.53
CA SER A 9 13.26 8.00 14.43
C SER A 9 12.67 7.66 15.80
N PRO A 10 12.79 6.42 16.32
CA PRO A 10 12.44 6.14 17.71
C PRO A 10 13.38 6.91 18.65
N LEU A 11 12.83 7.41 19.77
CA LEU A 11 13.60 8.12 20.80
C LEU A 11 14.56 7.20 21.54
N SER A 12 14.16 5.95 21.78
CA SER A 12 14.96 4.91 22.40
C SER A 12 14.47 3.52 21.96
N GLY A 13 15.24 2.47 22.27
CA GLY A 13 14.93 1.10 21.91
C GLY A 13 15.33 0.71 20.48
N THR A 14 14.85 -0.44 20.02
CA THR A 14 15.21 -1.00 18.71
C THR A 14 13.98 -1.61 18.04
N VAL A 15 13.88 -1.43 16.73
CA VAL A 15 12.83 -2.03 15.90
C VAL A 15 13.44 -3.16 15.08
N ALA A 16 13.03 -4.39 15.35
CA ALA A 16 13.36 -5.56 14.55
C ALA A 16 12.20 -5.94 13.62
N ILE A 17 12.48 -6.11 12.33
CA ILE A 17 11.51 -6.58 11.33
C ILE A 17 12.03 -7.88 10.74
N HIS A 18 11.26 -8.96 10.83
CA HIS A 18 11.68 -10.31 10.42
C HIS A 18 13.04 -10.72 11.04
N GLY A 19 13.25 -10.39 12.32
CA GLY A 19 14.50 -10.66 13.03
C GLY A 19 15.67 -9.70 12.74
N ASP A 20 15.52 -8.76 11.81
CA ASP A 20 16.55 -7.79 11.46
C ASP A 20 16.34 -6.45 12.19
N ALA A 21 17.26 -6.13 13.11
CA ALA A 21 17.26 -4.93 13.93
C ALA A 21 17.93 -3.70 13.27
N ARG A 22 18.47 -3.82 12.04
CA ARG A 22 19.16 -2.72 11.38
C ARG A 22 18.22 -1.53 11.14
N ARG A 23 18.71 -0.34 11.47
CA ARG A 23 17.99 0.91 11.23
C ARG A 23 17.99 1.21 9.73
N ARG A 24 16.80 1.12 9.12
CA ARG A 24 16.56 1.39 7.71
C ARG A 24 15.50 2.48 7.53
N ARG A 25 15.63 3.28 6.47
CA ARG A 25 14.59 4.24 6.02
C ARG A 25 13.41 3.49 5.41
N LEU A 26 12.25 4.14 5.35
CA LEU A 26 11.01 3.57 4.78
C LEU A 26 11.21 2.83 3.46
N HIS A 27 11.77 3.50 2.45
CA HIS A 27 11.98 2.90 1.12
C HIS A 27 12.88 1.64 1.14
N GLN A 28 13.81 1.56 2.09
CA GLN A 28 14.66 0.38 2.26
C GLN A 28 13.88 -0.75 2.90
N ARG A 29 13.08 -0.47 3.94
CA ARG A 29 12.20 -1.46 4.58
C ARG A 29 11.17 -2.02 3.60
N ALA A 30 10.59 -1.17 2.76
CA ALA A 30 9.68 -1.58 1.69
C ALA A 30 10.32 -2.55 0.70
N ARG A 31 11.57 -2.29 0.29
CA ARG A 31 12.35 -3.22 -0.55
C ARG A 31 12.67 -4.56 0.13
N HIS A 32 12.66 -4.60 1.46
CA HIS A 32 12.84 -5.80 2.27
C HIS A 32 11.52 -6.51 2.64
N GLY A 33 10.40 -6.15 2.00
CA GLY A 33 9.12 -6.85 2.16
C GLY A 33 8.16 -6.22 3.15
N LEU A 34 8.48 -5.05 3.74
CA LEU A 34 7.52 -4.32 4.56
C LEU A 34 6.49 -3.60 3.68
N GLY A 35 5.24 -4.07 3.68
CA GLY A 35 4.10 -3.30 3.20
C GLY A 35 3.70 -2.24 4.23
N PHE A 36 3.55 -0.98 3.81
CA PHE A 36 3.04 0.09 4.67
C PHE A 36 1.99 0.90 3.91
N ILE A 37 0.74 0.76 4.33
CA ILE A 37 -0.43 1.48 3.79
C ILE A 37 -0.82 2.52 4.84
N THR A 38 -0.86 3.78 4.44
CA THR A 38 -1.27 4.91 5.29
C THR A 38 -2.78 5.16 5.16
N GLU A 39 -3.34 5.87 6.14
CA GLU A 39 -4.76 6.26 6.12
C GLU A 39 -5.12 7.16 4.93
N GLU A 40 -4.15 7.91 4.40
CA GLU A 40 -4.37 8.81 3.26
C GLU A 40 -3.54 8.42 2.03
N ARG A 41 -4.15 8.56 0.84
CA ARG A 41 -3.52 8.64 -0.49
C ARG A 41 -2.61 7.47 -0.88
N CYS A 42 -3.04 6.23 -0.63
CA CYS A 42 -2.32 5.03 -1.10
C CYS A 42 -2.56 4.67 -2.58
N VAL A 43 -3.37 5.47 -3.29
CA VAL A 43 -3.70 5.25 -4.71
C VAL A 43 -3.37 6.49 -5.54
N PHE A 44 -2.96 6.27 -6.78
CA PHE A 44 -2.72 7.31 -7.77
C PHE A 44 -4.06 7.78 -8.34
N MET A 45 -4.56 8.89 -7.81
CA MET A 45 -5.89 9.44 -8.11
C MET A 45 -6.18 9.72 -9.59
N GLN A 46 -5.14 10.00 -10.38
CA GLN A 46 -5.26 10.30 -11.82
C GLN A 46 -5.28 9.05 -12.70
N LEU A 47 -4.89 7.91 -12.14
CA LEU A 47 -4.86 6.62 -12.83
C LEU A 47 -6.15 5.86 -12.58
N THR A 48 -6.49 4.96 -13.51
CA THR A 48 -7.65 4.07 -13.33
C THR A 48 -7.38 3.03 -12.23
N GLY A 49 -8.42 2.38 -11.71
CA GLY A 49 -8.27 1.26 -10.78
C GLY A 49 -7.35 0.18 -11.36
N TRP A 50 -7.54 -0.19 -12.63
CA TRP A 50 -6.68 -1.15 -13.32
C TRP A 50 -5.19 -0.74 -13.36
N GLN A 51 -4.92 0.53 -13.68
CA GLN A 51 -3.57 1.06 -13.72
C GLN A 51 -2.90 1.09 -12.33
N ASN A 52 -3.67 1.36 -11.28
CA ASN A 52 -3.18 1.29 -9.90
C ASN A 52 -2.75 -0.13 -9.54
N LEU A 53 -3.60 -1.13 -9.78
CA LEU A 53 -3.27 -2.54 -9.51
C LEU A 53 -2.03 -2.99 -10.29
N LYS A 54 -1.88 -2.55 -11.54
CA LYS A 54 -0.71 -2.88 -12.38
C LYS A 54 0.59 -2.20 -11.95
N LEU A 55 0.54 -1.09 -11.23
CA LEU A 55 1.75 -0.43 -10.69
C LEU A 55 2.30 -1.14 -9.45
N GLY A 56 1.45 -1.85 -8.72
CA GLY A 56 1.86 -2.69 -7.60
C GLY A 56 2.76 -3.83 -8.06
N ARG A 57 3.51 -4.41 -7.11
CA ARG A 57 4.25 -5.67 -7.33
C ARG A 57 3.39 -6.92 -7.12
N GLY A 58 2.11 -6.72 -6.79
CA GLY A 58 1.14 -7.78 -6.56
C GLY A 58 0.59 -8.37 -7.86
N ARG A 59 -0.39 -9.27 -7.70
CA ARG A 59 -1.13 -9.87 -8.81
C ARG A 59 -2.51 -9.23 -8.83
N PRO A 60 -2.86 -8.43 -9.86
CA PRO A 60 -4.19 -7.83 -9.98
C PRO A 60 -5.31 -8.86 -9.88
N GLU A 61 -5.07 -10.09 -10.31
CA GLU A 61 -6.06 -11.17 -10.23
C GLU A 61 -6.39 -11.51 -8.77
N LEU A 62 -5.39 -11.53 -7.88
CA LEU A 62 -5.60 -11.76 -6.44
C LEU A 62 -6.35 -10.59 -5.79
N ALA A 63 -6.07 -9.36 -6.22
CA ALA A 63 -6.79 -8.18 -5.75
C ALA A 63 -8.29 -8.27 -6.06
N LEU A 64 -8.63 -8.74 -7.26
CA LEU A 64 -10.03 -8.91 -7.69
C LEU A 64 -10.70 -10.13 -7.05
N GLU A 65 -9.93 -11.19 -6.76
CA GLU A 65 -10.43 -12.31 -5.95
C GLU A 65 -10.79 -11.87 -4.51
N LEU A 66 -10.02 -10.95 -3.93
CA LEU A 66 -10.24 -10.42 -2.58
C LEU A 66 -11.32 -9.33 -2.53
N PHE A 67 -11.40 -8.50 -3.58
CA PHE A 67 -12.30 -7.35 -3.68
C PHE A 67 -13.03 -7.36 -5.03
N PRO A 68 -13.95 -8.31 -5.26
CA PRO A 68 -14.65 -8.46 -6.53
C PRO A 68 -15.47 -7.20 -6.90
N GLU A 69 -15.89 -6.40 -5.92
CA GLU A 69 -16.58 -5.14 -6.13
C GLU A 69 -15.73 -4.08 -6.89
N LEU A 70 -14.41 -4.27 -6.98
CA LEU A 70 -13.56 -3.39 -7.77
C LEU A 70 -13.72 -3.61 -9.28
N GLU A 71 -14.16 -4.79 -9.74
CA GLU A 71 -14.23 -5.16 -11.16
C GLU A 71 -15.04 -4.15 -11.96
N GLU A 72 -16.21 -3.75 -11.46
CA GLU A 72 -17.11 -2.77 -12.10
C GLU A 72 -16.55 -1.34 -12.15
N HIS A 73 -15.40 -1.10 -11.51
CA HIS A 73 -14.85 0.23 -11.29
C HIS A 73 -13.40 0.37 -11.79
N LEU A 74 -12.83 -0.68 -12.37
CA LEU A 74 -11.43 -0.70 -12.83
C LEU A 74 -11.10 0.35 -13.89
N ASP A 75 -12.07 0.72 -14.72
CA ASP A 75 -11.89 1.74 -15.76
C ASP A 75 -12.05 3.18 -15.24
N LYS A 76 -12.60 3.34 -14.04
CA LYS A 76 -12.75 4.66 -13.41
C LYS A 76 -11.42 5.10 -12.82
N LYS A 77 -11.15 6.40 -12.89
CA LYS A 77 -10.03 7.02 -12.17
C LYS A 77 -10.22 6.83 -10.67
N ALA A 78 -9.14 6.51 -9.95
CA ALA A 78 -9.16 6.28 -8.51
C ALA A 78 -9.76 7.46 -7.73
N GLY A 79 -9.54 8.69 -8.19
CA GLY A 79 -10.12 9.90 -7.58
C GLY A 79 -11.66 10.01 -7.69
N LEU A 80 -12.31 9.18 -8.50
CA LEU A 80 -13.78 9.13 -8.63
C LEU A 80 -14.41 7.98 -7.83
N LEU A 81 -13.58 7.13 -7.22
CA LEU A 81 -14.05 6.03 -6.40
C LEU A 81 -14.47 6.53 -5.02
N SER A 82 -15.42 5.83 -4.38
CA SER A 82 -15.77 6.08 -2.99
C SER A 82 -14.57 5.80 -2.07
N GLY A 83 -14.57 6.35 -0.85
CA GLY A 83 -13.48 6.12 0.10
C GLY A 83 -13.22 4.63 0.38
N GLY A 84 -14.28 3.82 0.51
CA GLY A 84 -14.16 2.37 0.68
C GLY A 84 -13.58 1.68 -0.54
N GLN A 85 -13.95 2.11 -1.75
CA GLN A 85 -13.37 1.58 -2.99
C GLN A 85 -11.89 1.97 -3.15
N GLN A 86 -11.51 3.18 -2.75
CA GLN A 86 -10.10 3.58 -2.72
C GLN A 86 -9.29 2.75 -1.72
N GLN A 87 -9.87 2.40 -0.57
CA GLN A 87 -9.23 1.52 0.41
C GLN A 87 -9.06 0.10 -0.11
N MET A 88 -10.09 -0.49 -0.75
CA MET A 88 -9.98 -1.79 -1.40
C MET A 88 -8.89 -1.79 -2.48
N LEU A 89 -8.86 -0.75 -3.32
CA LEU A 89 -7.84 -0.58 -4.35
C LEU A 89 -6.42 -0.41 -3.79
N ALA A 90 -6.27 0.18 -2.60
CA ALA A 90 -4.98 0.33 -1.93
C ALA A 90 -4.48 -0.99 -1.30
N LEU A 91 -5.41 -1.87 -0.91
CA LEU A 91 -5.11 -3.15 -0.27
C LEU A 91 -4.85 -4.28 -1.27
N GLY A 92 -5.50 -4.21 -2.44
CA GLY A 92 -5.33 -5.16 -3.54
C GLY A 92 -4.00 -5.00 -4.29
#